data_AF-A0AAJ2FT26-F1
#
_entry.id   AF-A0AAJ2FT26-F1
#
_cell.length_a   1.000
_cell.length_b   1.000
_cell.length_c   1.000
_cell.angle_alpha   90.00
_cell.angle_beta   90.00
_cell.angle_gamma   90.00
#
_symmetry.space_group_name_H-M   'P 1'
#
loop_
_entity.id
_entity.type
_entity.pdbx_description
1 polymer ?
#
loop_
_entity_poly.entity_id
_entity_poly.type
_entity_poly.pdbx_seq_one_letter_code
_entity_poly.pdbx_strand_id
1 'polypeptide(L)'
;MQGFTYGEVIFWFGPKRAAARVLEGFGGQTNKVVPFGEPSSIVIISEVASGGGTSERSHSVVAFDGWNVKTLYAVEDAENSGDCGYEDRPCEGSSHYFNFTHTGIAPRKVGLVVTEIRYSSAVADNPNPLIKTMVDIIALDLPR
;
A
#
# COMPACT_ATOMS: atom_id res chain seq x y z
N MET A 1 8.56 -2.48 19.69
CA MET A 1 9.07 -1.34 18.89
C MET A 1 7.87 -0.51 18.44
N GLN A 2 7.98 0.82 18.36
CA GLN A 2 6.90 1.70 17.93
C GLN A 2 7.42 2.59 16.80
N GLY A 3 6.69 2.63 15.68
CA GLY A 3 6.98 3.51 14.56
C GLY A 3 6.09 4.74 14.62
N PHE A 4 6.66 5.90 14.35
CA PHE A 4 5.93 7.16 14.19
C PHE A 4 6.21 7.75 12.82
N THR A 5 5.21 8.42 12.26
CA THR A 5 5.28 9.06 10.94
C THR A 5 5.21 10.57 11.14
N TYR A 6 6.22 11.30 10.65
CA TYR A 6 6.24 12.76 10.59
C TYR A 6 6.63 13.16 9.17
N GLY A 7 5.66 13.53 8.34
CA GLY A 7 5.90 13.83 6.91
C GLY A 7 6.39 12.60 6.12
N GLU A 8 7.31 12.83 5.18
CA GLU A 8 7.90 11.85 4.26
C GLU A 8 8.89 10.87 4.92
N VAL A 9 9.08 10.94 6.24
CA VAL A 9 10.10 10.16 6.96
C VAL A 9 9.44 9.26 8.01
N ILE A 10 9.72 7.96 7.89
CA ILE A 10 9.36 6.97 8.92
C ILE A 10 10.46 6.94 9.97
N PHE A 11 10.11 7.29 11.21
CA PHE A 11 11.02 7.23 12.34
C PHE A 11 10.82 5.91 13.09
N TRP A 12 11.85 5.06 13.10
CA TRP A 12 11.85 3.79 13.85
C TRP A 12 12.56 3.95 15.19
N PHE A 13 11.85 3.69 16.30
CA PHE A 13 12.42 3.79 17.64
C PHE A 13 12.69 2.42 18.26
N GLY A 14 13.97 2.19 18.61
CA GLY A 14 14.38 1.09 19.48
C GLY A 14 14.59 1.61 20.91
N PRO A 15 13.90 1.09 21.95
CA PRO A 15 14.02 1.59 23.32
C PRO A 15 15.43 1.47 23.93
N LYS A 16 16.33 0.68 23.33
CA LYS A 16 17.74 0.57 23.75
C LYS A 16 18.71 1.53 23.05
N ARG A 17 18.28 2.25 22.00
CA ARG A 17 19.13 3.15 21.22
C ARG A 17 18.28 4.31 20.72
N ALA A 18 18.49 5.49 21.32
CA ALA A 18 17.90 6.76 20.88
C ALA A 18 18.49 7.19 19.52
N ALA A 19 18.19 6.43 18.48
CA ALA A 19 18.62 6.68 17.11
C ALA A 19 17.41 6.53 16.19
N ALA A 20 17.32 7.41 15.20
CA ALA A 20 16.41 7.29 14.07
C ALA A 20 17.23 7.21 12.78
N ARG A 21 16.68 6.57 11.76
CA ARG A 21 17.26 6.52 10.42
C ARG A 21 16.19 6.83 9.39
N VAL A 22 16.59 7.55 8.35
CA VAL A 22 15.78 7.71 7.14
C VAL A 22 15.71 6.37 6.42
N LEU A 23 14.53 6.06 5.90
CA LEU A 23 14.29 4.86 5.12
C LEU A 23 14.44 5.19 3.64
N GLU A 24 15.63 4.92 3.09
CA GLU A 24 15.89 5.17 1.67
C GLU A 24 14.98 4.30 0.79
N GLY A 25 14.42 4.90 -0.25
CA GLY A 25 13.49 4.23 -1.17
C GLY A 25 12.06 4.07 -0.64
N PHE A 26 11.76 4.67 0.51
CA PHE A 26 10.43 4.69 1.08
C PHE A 26 10.09 6.12 1.51
N GLY A 27 9.46 6.86 0.61
CA GLY A 27 8.82 8.14 0.90
C GLY A 27 7.31 7.96 0.93
N GLY A 28 6.55 9.05 1.04
CA GLY A 28 5.12 9.00 0.79
C GLY A 28 4.30 9.98 1.61
N GLN A 29 3.27 10.52 0.96
CA GLN A 29 2.31 11.44 1.58
C GLN A 29 1.44 10.75 2.64
N THR A 30 1.31 9.41 2.57
CA THR A 30 0.48 8.65 3.51
C THR A 30 1.24 7.43 4.03
N ASN A 31 1.55 7.43 5.32
CA ASN A 31 2.21 6.32 5.99
C ASN A 31 1.28 5.74 7.05
N LYS A 32 0.96 4.44 6.96
CA LYS A 32 0.14 3.74 7.96
C LYS A 32 0.96 2.63 8.61
N VAL A 33 1.38 2.88 9.86
CA VAL A 33 2.05 1.89 10.70
C VAL A 33 1.00 0.98 11.34
N VAL A 34 1.09 -0.33 11.10
CA VAL A 34 0.22 -1.31 11.76
C VAL A 34 1.09 -2.21 12.64
N PRO A 35 1.14 -1.99 13.97
CA PRO A 35 1.95 -2.83 14.84
C PRO A 35 1.44 -4.27 14.78
N PHE A 36 2.29 -5.21 14.39
CA PHE A 36 1.90 -6.61 14.17
C PHE A 36 2.87 -7.58 14.85
N GLY A 37 2.61 -7.96 16.10
CA GLY A 37 3.44 -8.90 16.85
C GLY A 37 4.83 -8.37 17.23
N GLU A 38 5.33 -8.76 18.41
CA GLU A 38 6.74 -8.55 18.74
C GLU A 38 7.58 -9.72 18.16
N PRO A 39 8.79 -9.48 17.60
CA PRO A 39 9.51 -8.21 17.44
C PRO A 39 9.32 -7.54 16.06
N SER A 40 8.62 -8.18 15.11
CA SER A 40 8.56 -7.76 13.71
C SER A 40 7.38 -6.83 13.45
N SER A 41 7.60 -5.53 13.36
CA SER A 41 6.51 -4.64 12.97
C SER A 41 6.36 -4.57 11.45
N ILE A 42 5.12 -4.46 10.98
CA ILE A 42 4.77 -4.33 9.57
C ILE A 42 4.27 -2.90 9.34
N VAL A 43 4.65 -2.30 8.22
CA VAL A 43 4.21 -0.95 7.85
C VAL A 43 3.67 -0.97 6.44
N ILE A 44 2.57 -0.25 6.23
CA ILE A 44 2.05 0.07 4.91
C ILE A 44 2.51 1.50 4.60
N ILE A 45 3.28 1.63 3.53
CA ILE A 45 3.83 2.87 3.01
C ILE A 45 3.09 3.16 1.73
N SER A 46 2.64 4.40 1.54
CA SER A 46 1.88 4.77 0.35
C SER A 46 2.29 6.12 -0.17
N GLU A 47 2.71 6.13 -1.42
CA GLU A 47 3.10 7.33 -2.15
C GLU A 47 1.99 7.70 -3.11
N VAL A 48 1.80 9.00 -3.32
CA VAL A 48 0.82 9.52 -4.27
C VAL A 48 1.54 10.54 -5.14
N ALA A 49 1.43 10.37 -6.44
CA ALA A 49 1.85 11.30 -7.46
C ALA A 49 0.63 11.73 -8.28
N SER A 50 0.49 13.02 -8.56
CA SER A 50 -0.64 13.52 -9.35
C SER A 50 -0.16 14.58 -10.32
N GLY A 51 -0.66 14.56 -11.55
CA GLY A 51 -0.29 15.53 -12.58
C GLY A 51 -1.14 15.38 -13.83
N GLY A 52 -1.40 16.47 -14.55
CA GLY A 52 -2.09 16.42 -15.84
C GLY A 52 -3.49 15.81 -15.83
N GLY A 53 -4.16 15.73 -14.66
CA GLY A 53 -5.47 15.10 -14.51
C GLY A 53 -5.43 13.59 -14.23
N THR A 54 -4.23 13.00 -14.08
CA THR A 54 -4.04 11.65 -13.59
C THR A 54 -3.50 11.64 -12.16
N SER A 55 -3.74 10.55 -11.46
CA SER A 55 -3.21 10.26 -10.13
C SER A 55 -2.71 8.83 -10.10
N GLU A 56 -1.50 8.65 -9.59
CA GLU A 56 -0.83 7.38 -9.39
C GLU A 56 -0.54 7.22 -7.91
N ARG A 57 -0.70 6.01 -7.39
CA ARG A 57 -0.43 5.72 -5.99
C ARG A 57 0.32 4.40 -5.89
N SER A 58 1.47 4.41 -5.25
CA SER A 58 2.24 3.20 -4.97
C SER A 58 1.97 2.75 -3.54
N HIS A 59 1.85 1.45 -3.33
CA HIS A 59 1.65 0.84 -2.03
C HIS A 59 2.74 -0.18 -1.76
N SER A 60 3.41 -0.06 -0.63
CA SER A 60 4.43 -1.01 -0.18
C SER A 60 4.11 -1.51 1.23
N VAL A 61 4.01 -2.84 1.37
CA VAL A 61 3.96 -3.50 2.67
C VAL A 61 5.36 -3.96 3.01
N VAL A 62 5.92 -3.43 4.09
CA VAL A 62 7.28 -3.72 4.52
C VAL A 62 7.31 -4.31 5.92
N ALA A 63 8.27 -5.18 6.18
CA ALA A 63 8.59 -5.65 7.52
C ALA A 63 9.99 -5.23 7.94
N PHE A 64 10.13 -4.95 9.23
CA PHE A 64 11.37 -4.54 9.85
C PHE A 64 11.97 -5.69 10.66
N ASP A 65 13.25 -5.97 10.41
CA ASP A 65 14.13 -6.77 11.28
C ASP A 65 15.30 -5.88 11.72
N GLY A 66 15.15 -5.28 12.90
CA GLY A 66 16.06 -4.24 13.37
C GLY A 66 16.05 -3.02 12.43
N TRP A 67 17.19 -2.76 11.76
CA TRP A 67 17.34 -1.69 10.77
C TRP A 67 17.16 -2.16 9.32
N ASN A 68 17.00 -3.47 9.11
CA ASN A 68 16.81 -4.02 7.78
C ASN A 68 15.33 -3.95 7.43
N VAL A 69 15.04 -3.49 6.22
CA VAL A 69 13.69 -3.45 5.66
C VAL A 69 13.58 -4.48 4.57
N LYS A 70 12.47 -5.23 4.61
CA LYS A 70 12.12 -6.17 3.57
C LYS A 70 10.73 -5.82 3.04
N THR A 71 10.64 -5.52 1.75
CA THR A 71 9.35 -5.44 1.06
C THR A 71 8.73 -6.82 0.99
N LEU A 72 7.51 -6.95 1.53
CA LEU A 72 6.73 -8.18 1.54
C LEU A 72 5.71 -8.20 0.41
N TYR A 73 5.18 -7.04 0.05
CA TYR A 73 4.20 -6.87 -1.02
C TYR A 73 4.30 -5.45 -1.57
N ALA A 74 4.08 -5.28 -2.88
CA ALA A 74 4.01 -3.98 -3.52
C ALA A 74 2.96 -4.02 -4.63
N VAL A 75 2.21 -2.93 -4.79
CA VAL A 75 1.22 -2.76 -5.86
C VAL A 75 1.05 -1.29 -6.18
N GLU A 76 0.57 -1.00 -7.37
CA GLU A 76 0.33 0.35 -7.86
C GLU A 76 -1.16 0.51 -8.21
N ASP A 77 -1.64 1.72 -7.96
CA ASP A 77 -2.94 2.25 -8.33
C ASP A 77 -2.74 3.38 -9.32
N ALA A 78 -3.68 3.52 -10.23
CA ALA A 78 -3.77 4.67 -11.13
C ALA A 78 -5.22 5.03 -11.38
N GLU A 79 -5.49 6.32 -11.58
CA GLU A 79 -6.76 6.84 -12.08
C GLU A 79 -6.56 8.05 -12.99
N ASN A 80 -7.47 8.25 -13.93
CA ASN A 80 -7.47 9.38 -14.85
C ASN A 80 -8.71 10.28 -14.68
N SER A 81 -9.26 10.37 -13.48
CA SER A 81 -10.53 11.07 -13.19
C SER A 81 -10.53 12.56 -13.57
N GLY A 82 -9.35 13.21 -13.66
CA GLY A 82 -9.19 14.58 -14.15
C GLY A 82 -8.82 14.70 -15.63
N ASP A 83 -8.61 13.58 -16.32
CA ASP A 83 -8.16 13.47 -17.72
C ASP A 83 -8.97 12.41 -18.49
N CYS A 84 -10.30 12.53 -18.42
CA CYS A 84 -11.25 11.62 -19.04
C CYS A 84 -12.53 12.33 -19.50
N GLY A 85 -13.39 11.62 -20.24
CA GLY A 85 -14.71 12.11 -20.67
C GLY A 85 -14.72 12.97 -21.95
N TYR A 86 -13.56 13.43 -22.41
CA TYR A 86 -13.39 14.02 -23.74
C TYR A 86 -12.94 12.95 -24.74
N GLU A 87 -13.25 13.14 -26.03
CA GLU A 87 -12.86 12.22 -27.11
C GLU A 87 -13.21 10.74 -26.85
N ASP A 88 -14.35 10.50 -26.18
CA ASP A 88 -14.78 9.15 -25.78
C ASP A 88 -13.78 8.38 -24.91
N ARG A 89 -12.87 9.09 -24.22
CA ARG A 89 -11.93 8.49 -23.27
C ARG A 89 -12.64 8.10 -21.97
N PRO A 90 -12.57 6.82 -21.53
CA PRO A 90 -13.22 6.40 -20.30
C PRO A 90 -12.53 7.00 -19.06
N CYS A 91 -13.34 7.29 -18.04
CA CYS A 91 -12.86 7.54 -16.70
C CYS A 91 -12.64 6.21 -16.01
N GLU A 92 -11.40 5.88 -15.74
CA GLU A 92 -10.98 4.59 -15.21
C GLU A 92 -10.01 4.76 -14.05
N GLY A 93 -10.00 3.74 -13.20
CA GLY A 93 -9.06 3.70 -12.11
C GLY A 93 -9.02 2.39 -11.38
N SER A 94 -8.01 2.28 -10.53
CA SER A 94 -7.76 1.17 -9.63
C SER A 94 -7.48 1.70 -8.23
N SER A 95 -7.93 0.95 -7.23
CA SER A 95 -7.66 1.26 -5.83
C SER A 95 -7.47 -0.03 -5.03
N HIS A 96 -6.38 -0.10 -4.28
CA HIS A 96 -6.08 -1.21 -3.40
C HIS A 96 -6.30 -0.84 -1.92
N TYR A 97 -6.99 -1.72 -1.20
CA TYR A 97 -7.20 -1.61 0.24
C TYR A 97 -6.59 -2.81 0.95
N PHE A 98 -5.91 -2.53 2.06
CA PHE A 98 -5.11 -3.52 2.78
C PHE A 98 -5.63 -3.72 4.19
N ASN A 99 -5.85 -4.99 4.56
CA ASN A 99 -6.13 -5.40 5.93
C ASN A 99 -5.26 -6.59 6.31
N PHE A 100 -4.72 -6.60 7.53
CA PHE A 100 -4.01 -7.75 8.05
C PHE A 100 -4.98 -8.70 8.75
N THR A 101 -4.79 -10.00 8.55
CA THR A 101 -5.53 -11.05 9.24
C THR A 101 -4.57 -12.06 9.86
N HIS A 102 -4.91 -12.52 11.07
CA HIS A 102 -4.21 -13.62 11.72
C HIS A 102 -4.63 -14.93 11.06
N THR A 103 -3.90 -15.28 10.01
CA THR A 103 -3.90 -16.64 9.51
C THR A 103 -3.22 -17.51 10.58
N GLY A 104 -3.96 -18.35 11.30
CA GLY A 104 -3.40 -19.38 12.20
C GLY A 104 -2.59 -20.46 11.46
N ILE A 105 -1.95 -20.09 10.35
CA ILE A 105 -1.39 -20.96 9.31
C ILE A 105 0.05 -21.37 9.62
N ALA A 106 0.81 -20.59 10.39
CA ALA A 106 2.12 -20.97 10.93
C ALA A 106 2.66 -19.84 11.82
N PRO A 107 3.59 -20.12 12.75
CA PRO A 107 4.42 -19.07 13.31
C PRO A 107 5.13 -18.28 12.19
N ARG A 108 5.16 -16.95 12.31
CA ARG A 108 5.82 -16.01 11.38
C ARG A 108 5.18 -15.84 9.99
N LYS A 109 3.94 -16.28 9.81
CA LYS A 109 3.12 -15.91 8.63
C LYS A 109 1.99 -14.97 9.04
N VAL A 110 1.70 -13.99 8.19
CA VAL A 110 0.53 -13.12 8.31
C VAL A 110 -0.26 -13.15 7.00
N GLY A 111 -1.58 -13.15 7.08
CA GLY A 111 -2.41 -12.93 5.90
C GLY A 111 -2.55 -11.44 5.63
N LEU A 112 -2.25 -11.01 4.42
CA LEU A 112 -2.63 -9.72 3.88
C LEU A 112 -3.88 -9.92 3.03
N VAL A 113 -5.01 -9.40 3.50
CA VAL A 113 -6.22 -9.27 2.69
C VAL A 113 -6.04 -8.04 1.81
N VAL A 114 -6.04 -8.25 0.51
CA VAL A 114 -5.97 -7.21 -0.52
C VAL A 114 -7.33 -7.14 -1.18
N THR A 115 -8.00 -6.00 -1.06
CA THR A 115 -9.20 -5.70 -1.84
C THR A 115 -8.83 -4.75 -2.96
N GLU A 116 -8.97 -5.20 -4.20
CA GLU A 116 -8.79 -4.38 -5.38
C GLU A 116 -10.16 -3.96 -5.92
N ILE A 117 -10.31 -2.67 -6.21
CA ILE A 117 -11.46 -2.12 -6.93
C ILE A 117 -10.96 -1.56 -8.24
N ARG A 118 -11.46 -2.07 -9.36
CA ARG A 118 -11.25 -1.49 -10.69
C ARG A 118 -12.56 -0.93 -11.22
N TYR A 119 -12.53 0.26 -11.79
CA TYR A 119 -13.69 0.87 -12.39
C TYR A 119 -13.37 1.45 -13.77
N SER A 120 -14.40 1.54 -14.61
CA SER A 120 -14.34 2.21 -15.91
C SER A 120 -15.73 2.75 -16.24
N SER A 121 -15.82 4.00 -16.69
CA SER A 121 -17.07 4.63 -17.11
C SER A 121 -17.55 4.08 -18.45
N ALA A 122 -18.84 4.27 -18.73
CA ALA A 122 -19.37 4.05 -20.07
C ALA A 122 -18.76 5.05 -21.07
N VAL A 123 -18.50 4.58 -22.29
CA VAL A 123 -18.10 5.37 -23.46
C VAL A 123 -18.86 4.88 -24.70
N ALA A 124 -18.81 5.60 -25.82
CA ALA A 124 -19.57 5.26 -27.03
C ALA A 124 -19.35 3.80 -27.49
N ASP A 125 -18.10 3.33 -27.47
CA ASP A 125 -17.71 1.97 -27.89
C ASP A 125 -17.92 0.90 -26.81
N ASN A 126 -18.11 1.30 -25.55
CA ASN A 126 -18.43 0.40 -24.44
C ASN A 126 -19.45 1.08 -23.50
N PRO A 127 -20.75 0.95 -23.79
CA PRO A 127 -21.79 1.68 -23.07
C PRO A 127 -22.05 1.14 -21.65
N ASN A 128 -21.41 0.04 -21.27
CA ASN A 128 -21.61 -0.59 -19.98
C ASN A 128 -20.49 -0.16 -19.03
N PRO A 129 -20.79 0.66 -18.00
CA PRO A 129 -19.79 0.98 -17.00
C PRO A 129 -19.42 -0.30 -16.25
N LEU A 130 -18.15 -0.39 -15.84
CA LEU A 130 -17.59 -1.54 -15.17
C LEU A 130 -17.20 -1.16 -13.75
N ILE A 131 -17.58 -1.99 -12.78
CA ILE A 131 -16.95 -2.04 -11.48
C ILE A 131 -16.63 -3.50 -11.19
N LYS A 132 -15.35 -3.80 -10.92
CA LYS A 132 -14.89 -5.13 -10.51
C LYS A 132 -14.23 -5.00 -9.15
N THR A 133 -14.69 -5.82 -8.22
CA THR A 133 -14.06 -5.98 -6.90
C THR A 133 -13.42 -7.36 -6.85
N MET A 134 -12.14 -7.40 -6.53
CA MET A 134 -11.38 -8.63 -6.31
C MET A 134 -10.86 -8.62 -4.88
N VAL A 135 -10.87 -9.78 -4.23
CA VAL A 135 -10.40 -9.93 -2.86
C VAL A 135 -9.49 -11.14 -2.81
N ASP A 136 -8.23 -10.90 -2.48
CA ASP A 136 -7.20 -11.92 -2.35
C ASP A 136 -6.65 -11.95 -0.93
N ILE A 137 -6.22 -13.13 -0.50
CA ILE A 137 -5.51 -13.31 0.77
C ILE A 137 -4.10 -13.82 0.46
N ILE A 138 -3.12 -12.98 0.72
CA ILE A 138 -1.71 -13.25 0.45
C ILE A 138 -1.03 -13.64 1.75
N ALA A 139 -0.41 -14.82 1.80
CA ALA A 139 0.42 -15.22 2.94
C ALA A 139 1.79 -14.54 2.85
N LEU A 140 2.10 -13.65 3.78
CA LEU A 140 3.39 -12.97 3.87
C LEU A 140 4.31 -13.66 4.87
N ASP A 141 5.57 -13.87 4.46
CA ASP A 141 6.61 -14.45 5.31
C ASP A 141 7.42 -13.36 6.01
N LEU A 142 7.27 -13.29 7.34
CA LEU A 142 7.96 -12.31 8.18
C LEU A 142 9.47 -12.62 8.27
N PRO A 143 10.33 -11.59 8.24
CA PRO A 143 11.78 -11.76 8.39
C PRO A 143 12.17 -12.32 9.76
N ARG A 144 13.42 -12.80 9.85
CA ARG A 144 13.92 -13.58 10.99
C ARG A 144 14.18 -12.78 12.26
#